data_AF-A0AAW9JMI9-F1
#
_entry.id   AF-A0AAW9JMI9-F1
#
_cell.length_a   1.000
_cell.length_b   1.000
_cell.length_c   1.000
_cell.angle_alpha   90.00
_cell.angle_beta   90.00
_cell.angle_gamma   90.00
#
_symmetry.space_group_name_H-M   'P 1'
#
loop_
_entity.id
_entity.type
_entity.pdbx_description
1 polymer ?
#
loop_
_entity_poly.entity_id
_entity_poly.type
_entity_poly.pdbx_seq_one_letter_code
_entity_poly.pdbx_strand_id
1 'polypeptide(L)'
;MQIIYWMKQLMADDYGQILVWLIIILLLMGVDVITGLIQAKINRNINSKKIGDGILKKVQILLVLIVIVPLTIVLPNVVSTTVIIGIYLLETYNELVSINENLKHAGIDTNLLGPITKLLGKGDDEK
;
A
#
# COMPACT_ATOMS: atom_id res chain seq x y z
N MET A 1 -8.74 -7.71 -20.68
CA MET A 1 -8.72 -6.43 -21.43
C MET A 1 -9.81 -5.45 -21.02
N GLN A 2 -11.04 -5.88 -20.69
CA GLN A 2 -12.10 -4.94 -20.25
C GLN A 2 -11.74 -4.14 -18.98
N ILE A 3 -11.16 -4.76 -17.94
CA ILE A 3 -10.86 -4.06 -16.68
C ILE A 3 -9.86 -2.90 -16.85
N ILE A 4 -8.88 -3.07 -17.74
CA ILE A 4 -7.91 -2.02 -18.08
C ILE A 4 -8.60 -0.86 -18.81
N TYR A 5 -9.59 -1.16 -19.66
CA TYR A 5 -10.38 -0.15 -20.34
C TYR A 5 -11.26 0.65 -19.35
N TRP A 6 -11.90 -0.03 -18.41
CA TRP A 6 -12.64 0.62 -17.31
C TRP A 6 -11.73 1.52 -16.47
N MET A 7 -10.53 1.06 -16.12
CA MET A 7 -9.55 1.89 -15.40
C MET A 7 -9.15 3.12 -16.22
N LYS A 8 -8.93 2.99 -17.53
CA LYS A 8 -8.62 4.13 -18.40
C LYS A 8 -9.75 5.16 -18.45
N GLN A 9 -11.01 4.72 -18.48
CA GLN A 9 -12.15 5.63 -18.42
C GLN A 9 -12.27 6.31 -17.05
N LEU A 10 -12.04 5.57 -15.96
CA LEU A 10 -12.04 6.14 -14.62
C LEU A 10 -10.92 7.16 -14.45
N MET A 11 -9.72 6.90 -14.96
CA MET A 11 -8.56 7.81 -14.89
C MET A 11 -8.62 9.02 -15.83
N ALA A 12 -9.78 9.32 -16.42
CA ALA A 12 -9.93 10.42 -17.38
C ALA A 12 -9.68 11.81 -16.77
N ASP A 13 -9.81 11.94 -15.45
CA ASP A 13 -9.48 13.15 -14.68
C ASP A 13 -8.62 12.81 -13.44
N ASP A 14 -8.11 13.86 -12.78
CA ASP A 14 -7.24 13.73 -11.61
C ASP A 14 -7.93 13.01 -10.43
N TYR A 15 -9.24 13.25 -10.26
CA TYR A 15 -10.02 12.63 -9.20
C TYR A 15 -10.14 11.11 -9.40
N GLY A 16 -10.41 10.70 -10.63
CA GLY A 16 -10.47 9.31 -11.02
C GLY A 16 -9.12 8.60 -10.92
N GLN A 17 -8.01 9.28 -11.21
CA GLN A 17 -6.67 8.75 -10.93
C GLN A 17 -6.45 8.49 -9.45
N ILE A 18 -6.84 9.43 -8.58
CA ILE A 18 -6.77 9.28 -7.13
C ILE A 18 -7.61 8.09 -6.65
N LEU A 19 -8.84 7.95 -7.15
CA LEU A 19 -9.70 6.80 -6.81
C LEU A 19 -9.11 5.47 -7.24
N VAL A 20 -8.55 5.39 -8.44
CA VAL A 20 -7.92 4.15 -8.90
C VAL A 20 -6.67 3.81 -8.08
N TRP A 21 -5.89 4.81 -7.65
CA TRP A 21 -4.78 4.56 -6.72
C TRP A 21 -5.27 4.08 -5.35
N LEU A 22 -6.35 4.64 -4.82
CA LEU A 22 -6.94 4.13 -3.57
C LEU A 22 -7.36 2.65 -3.69
N ILE A 23 -7.91 2.25 -4.84
CA ILE A 23 -8.22 0.84 -5.12
C ILE A 23 -6.94 -0.01 -5.13
N ILE A 24 -5.84 0.48 -5.71
CA ILE A 24 -4.55 -0.23 -5.69
C ILE A 24 -4.05 -0.41 -4.26
N ILE A 25 -4.13 0.62 -3.41
CA ILE A 25 -3.74 0.53 -1.99
C ILE A 25 -4.61 -0.50 -1.26
N LEU A 26 -5.92 -0.50 -1.49
CA LEU A 26 -6.84 -1.50 -0.94
C LEU A 26 -6.46 -2.93 -1.34
N LEU A 27 -6.07 -3.14 -2.60
CA LEU A 27 -5.58 -4.44 -3.07
C LEU A 27 -4.27 -4.82 -2.37
N LEU A 28 -3.34 -3.89 -2.19
CA LEU A 28 -2.09 -4.14 -1.46
C LEU A 28 -2.35 -4.50 0.01
N MET A 29 -3.25 -3.77 0.68
CA MET A 29 -3.70 -4.12 2.03
C MET A 29 -4.27 -5.53 2.12
N GLY A 30 -5.07 -5.95 1.13
CA GLY A 30 -5.58 -7.30 1.03
C GLY A 30 -4.48 -8.36 0.86
N VAL A 31 -3.53 -8.10 -0.03
CA VAL A 31 -2.35 -8.96 -0.24
C VAL A 31 -1.52 -9.07 1.04
N ASP A 32 -1.32 -7.96 1.75
CA ASP A 32 -0.58 -7.95 3.00
C ASP A 32 -1.25 -8.81 4.08
N VAL A 33 -2.57 -8.67 4.26
CA VAL A 33 -3.31 -9.52 5.20
C VAL A 33 -3.17 -11.00 4.83
N ILE A 34 -3.28 -11.34 3.54
CA ILE A 34 -3.13 -12.72 3.06
C ILE A 34 -1.72 -13.24 3.33
N THR A 35 -0.68 -12.46 3.00
CA THR A 35 0.72 -12.87 3.21
C THR A 35 1.06 -13.00 4.69
N GLY A 36 0.56 -12.11 5.55
CA GLY A 36 0.70 -12.23 7.00
C GLY A 36 0.01 -13.47 7.57
N LEU A 37 -1.17 -13.84 7.06
CA LEU A 37 -1.85 -15.08 7.46
C LEU A 37 -1.07 -16.33 7.02
N ILE A 38 -0.53 -16.34 5.80
CA ILE A 38 0.31 -17.44 5.30
C ILE A 38 1.56 -17.58 6.18
N GLN A 39 2.23 -16.47 6.48
CA GLN A 39 3.41 -16.41 7.33
C GLN A 39 3.13 -16.93 8.75
N ALA A 40 2.05 -16.49 9.38
CA ALA A 40 1.64 -16.97 10.71
C ALA A 40 1.35 -18.48 10.72
N LYS A 41 0.73 -18.99 9.63
CA LYS A 41 0.43 -20.41 9.47
C LYS A 41 1.70 -21.25 9.32
N ILE A 42 2.66 -20.83 8.48
CA ILE A 42 3.95 -21.52 8.28
C ILE A 42 4.73 -21.59 9.60
N ASN A 43 4.79 -20.47 10.32
CA ASN A 43 5.51 -20.37 11.59
C ASN A 43 4.76 -20.98 12.78
N ARG A 44 3.58 -21.60 12.56
CA ARG A 44 2.68 -22.16 13.59
C ARG A 44 2.39 -21.18 14.74
N ASN A 45 2.40 -19.87 14.45
CA ASN A 45 2.24 -18.79 15.42
C ASN A 45 1.00 -17.95 15.06
N ILE A 46 -0.15 -18.61 15.01
CA ILE A 46 -1.42 -17.95 14.75
C ILE A 46 -1.89 -17.32 16.06
N ASN A 47 -1.76 -15.99 16.16
CA ASN A 47 -2.30 -15.21 17.25
C ASN A 47 -3.42 -14.31 16.72
N SER A 48 -4.66 -14.65 17.09
CA SER A 48 -5.86 -13.93 16.63
C SER A 48 -5.85 -12.46 17.03
N LYS A 49 -5.31 -12.10 18.21
CA LYS A 49 -5.18 -10.71 18.64
C LYS A 49 -4.22 -9.93 17.73
N LYS A 50 -3.05 -10.51 17.42
CA LYS A 50 -2.06 -9.88 16.53
C LYS A 50 -2.63 -9.67 15.12
N ILE A 51 -3.37 -10.65 14.59
CA ILE A 51 -4.04 -10.54 13.29
C ILE A 51 -5.10 -9.45 13.33
N GLY A 52 -5.93 -9.42 14.38
CA GLY A 52 -6.97 -8.40 14.58
C GLY A 52 -6.39 -6.99 14.66
N ASP A 53 -5.31 -6.81 15.42
CA ASP A 53 -4.61 -5.53 15.56
C ASP A 53 -4.04 -5.05 14.21
N GLY A 54 -3.48 -5.96 13.41
CA GLY A 54 -3.00 -5.67 12.05
C GLY A 54 -4.12 -5.19 11.12
N ILE A 55 -5.27 -5.88 11.13
CA ILE A 55 -6.44 -5.49 10.33
C ILE A 55 -6.99 -4.14 10.82
N LEU A 56 -7.09 -3.93 12.13
CA LEU A 56 -7.60 -2.68 12.71
C LEU A 56 -6.73 -1.49 12.29
N LYS A 57 -5.41 -1.62 12.33
CA LYS A 57 -4.48 -0.58 11.86
C LYS A 57 -4.71 -0.23 10.38
N LYS A 58 -4.92 -1.23 9.52
CA LYS A 58 -5.24 -1.00 8.10
C LYS A 58 -6.57 -0.29 7.91
N VAL A 59 -7.59 -0.68 8.67
CA VAL A 59 -8.90 0.00 8.65
C VAL A 59 -8.75 1.46 9.08
N GLN A 60 -7.98 1.75 10.14
CA GLN A 60 -7.72 3.11 10.59
C GLN A 60 -7.05 3.95 9.50
N ILE A 61 -6.03 3.40 8.83
CA ILE A 61 -5.35 4.11 7.74
C ILE A 61 -6.29 4.29 6.54
N LEU A 62 -7.06 3.27 6.17
CA LEU A 62 -8.03 3.36 5.09
C LEU A 62 -9.06 4.47 5.33
N LEU A 63 -9.54 4.65 6.56
CA LEU A 63 -10.43 5.76 6.91
C LEU A 63 -9.78 7.12 6.65
N VAL A 64 -8.48 7.28 6.99
CA VAL A 64 -7.72 8.49 6.69
C VAL A 64 -7.62 8.72 5.18
N LEU A 65 -7.32 7.68 4.41
CA LEU A 65 -7.23 7.78 2.94
C LEU A 65 -8.58 8.16 2.30
N ILE A 66 -9.71 7.69 2.83
CA ILE A 66 -11.03 8.06 2.31
C ILE A 66 -11.35 9.51 2.66
N VAL A 67 -11.09 9.94 3.90
CA VAL A 67 -11.39 11.29 4.38
C VAL A 67 -10.56 12.36 3.68
N ILE A 68 -9.39 12.01 3.15
CA ILE A 68 -8.54 12.97 2.45
C ILE A 68 -8.93 13.21 0.99
N VAL A 69 -9.65 12.28 0.35
CA VAL A 69 -10.09 12.43 -1.06
C VAL A 69 -10.92 13.71 -1.28
N PRO A 70 -11.89 14.08 -0.44
CA PRO A 70 -12.62 15.34 -0.56
C PRO A 70 -11.75 16.61 -0.54
N LEU A 71 -10.50 16.56 -0.08
CA LEU A 71 -9.60 17.72 -0.14
C LEU A 71 -9.34 18.19 -1.58
N THR A 72 -9.48 17.30 -2.57
CA THR A 72 -9.47 17.64 -4.01
C THR A 72 -10.52 18.67 -4.41
N ILE A 73 -11.60 18.79 -3.65
CA ILE A 73 -12.70 19.73 -3.91
C ILE A 73 -12.50 21.02 -3.11
N VAL A 74 -11.97 20.90 -1.89
CA VAL A 74 -11.92 21.99 -0.91
C VAL A 74 -10.68 22.89 -1.08
N LEU A 75 -9.56 22.32 -1.53
CA LEU A 75 -8.28 23.02 -1.61
C LEU A 75 -7.91 23.34 -3.06
N PRO A 76 -6.99 24.30 -3.30
CA PRO A 76 -6.43 24.52 -4.62
C PRO A 76 -5.80 23.24 -5.17
N ASN A 77 -6.03 22.95 -6.45
CA ASN A 77 -5.61 21.69 -7.10
C ASN A 77 -4.17 21.30 -6.82
N VAL A 78 -3.22 22.24 -6.90
CA VAL A 78 -1.80 21.95 -6.63
C VAL A 78 -1.60 21.45 -5.20
N VAL A 79 -2.25 22.08 -4.22
CA VAL A 79 -2.10 21.73 -2.80
C VAL A 79 -2.76 20.38 -2.52
N SER A 80 -4.01 20.17 -2.95
CA SER A 80 -4.72 18.91 -2.73
C SER A 80 -4.01 17.73 -3.38
N THR A 81 -3.54 17.90 -4.61
CA THR A 81 -2.90 16.82 -5.36
C THR A 81 -1.54 16.46 -4.74
N THR A 82 -0.73 17.43 -4.35
CA THR A 82 0.55 17.14 -3.66
C THR A 82 0.35 16.40 -2.34
N VAL A 83 -0.62 16.83 -1.52
CA VAL A 83 -0.91 16.19 -0.24
C VAL A 83 -1.36 14.74 -0.43
N ILE A 84 -2.29 14.50 -1.36
CA ILE A 84 -2.82 13.16 -1.62
C ILE A 84 -1.73 12.25 -2.18
N ILE A 85 -0.96 12.72 -3.17
CA ILE A 85 0.17 11.95 -3.75
C ILE A 85 1.15 11.57 -2.64
N GLY A 86 1.53 12.49 -1.77
CA GLY A 86 2.47 12.21 -0.69
C GLY A 86 1.97 11.12 0.26
N ILE A 87 0.73 11.21 0.71
CA ILE A 87 0.14 10.24 1.63
C ILE A 87 -0.07 8.88 0.96
N TYR A 88 -0.52 8.86 -0.29
CA TYR A 88 -0.76 7.62 -1.03
C TYR A 88 0.56 6.91 -1.37
N LEU A 89 1.62 7.66 -1.71
CA LEU A 89 2.97 7.10 -1.88
C LEU A 89 3.48 6.47 -0.59
N LEU A 90 3.38 7.19 0.53
CA LEU A 90 3.81 6.69 1.83
C LEU A 90 3.08 5.40 2.19
N GLU A 91 1.76 5.36 1.99
CA GLU A 91 1.00 4.16 2.32
C GLU A 91 1.25 3.01 1.36
N THR A 92 1.40 3.29 0.05
CA THR A 92 1.83 2.27 -0.92
C THR A 92 3.16 1.65 -0.50
N TYR A 93 4.11 2.47 -0.06
CA TYR A 93 5.41 2.00 0.45
C TYR A 93 5.26 1.16 1.72
N ASN A 94 4.45 1.60 2.69
CA ASN A 94 4.19 0.84 3.92
C ASN A 94 3.66 -0.56 3.63
N GLU A 95 2.71 -0.69 2.72
CA GLU A 95 2.15 -1.98 2.32
C GLU A 95 3.19 -2.86 1.63
N LEU A 96 4.01 -2.30 0.72
CA LEU A 96 5.09 -3.05 0.08
C LEU A 96 6.13 -3.54 1.10
N VAL A 97 6.48 -2.74 2.10
CA VAL A 97 7.39 -3.13 3.18
C VAL A 97 6.79 -4.28 3.99
N SER A 98 5.54 -4.15 4.43
CA SER A 98 4.84 -5.18 5.21
C SER A 98 4.73 -6.51 4.45
N ILE A 99 4.38 -6.47 3.15
CA ILE A 99 4.33 -7.66 2.30
C ILE A 99 5.71 -8.31 2.20
N ASN A 100 6.76 -7.52 1.95
CA ASN A 100 8.12 -8.02 1.84
C ASN A 100 8.61 -8.65 3.15
N GLU A 101 8.29 -8.08 4.31
CA GLU A 101 8.57 -8.66 5.62
C GLU A 101 7.83 -10.00 5.82
N ASN A 102 6.54 -10.05 5.50
CA ASN A 102 5.73 -11.28 5.60
C ASN A 102 6.29 -12.40 4.71
N LEU A 103 6.69 -12.09 3.47
CA LEU A 103 7.31 -13.05 2.56
C LEU A 103 8.66 -13.56 3.06
N LYS A 104 9.54 -12.67 3.55
CA LYS A 104 10.83 -13.06 4.13
C LYS A 104 10.65 -13.97 5.35
N HIS A 105 9.72 -13.64 6.23
CA HIS A 105 9.39 -14.47 7.39
C HIS A 105 8.67 -15.78 7.04
N ALA A 106 8.14 -15.92 5.83
CA ALA A 106 7.64 -17.17 5.28
C ALA A 106 8.75 -18.01 4.60
N GLY A 107 10.01 -17.54 4.60
CA GLY A 107 11.15 -18.20 3.99
C GLY A 107 11.30 -17.92 2.49
N ILE A 108 10.57 -16.95 1.95
CA ILE A 108 10.67 -16.55 0.54
C ILE A 108 11.67 -15.41 0.44
N ASP A 109 12.82 -15.68 -0.18
CA ASP A 109 13.81 -14.64 -0.45
C ASP A 109 13.31 -13.73 -1.57
N THR A 110 12.81 -12.55 -1.19
CA THR A 110 12.29 -11.54 -2.10
C THR A 110 12.95 -10.20 -1.84
N ASN A 111 13.19 -9.46 -2.92
CA ASN A 111 13.74 -8.11 -2.87
C ASN A 111 12.77 -7.11 -3.51
N LEU A 112 11.52 -7.10 -3.06
CA LEU A 112 10.47 -6.23 -3.61
C LEU A 112 10.84 -4.74 -3.46
N LEU A 113 11.58 -4.40 -2.40
CA LEU A 113 12.02 -3.03 -2.12
C LEU A 113 13.34 -2.66 -2.79
N GLY A 114 14.06 -3.61 -3.39
CA GLY A 114 15.39 -3.41 -3.97
C GLY A 114 15.49 -2.25 -4.96
N PRO A 115 14.52 -2.07 -5.88
CA PRO A 115 14.50 -0.92 -6.77
C PRO A 115 14.37 0.42 -6.03
N ILE A 116 13.53 0.47 -4.99
CA ILE A 116 13.27 1.69 -4.20
C ILE A 116 14.48 2.02 -3.34
N THR A 117 15.08 1.03 -2.66
CA THR A 117 16.25 1.25 -1.80
C THR A 117 17.48 1.71 -2.59
N LYS A 118 17.67 1.18 -3.81
CA LYS A 118 18.73 1.62 -4.73
C LYS A 118 18.54 3.07 -5.17
N LEU A 119 17.30 3.48 -5.46
CA LEU A 119 16.99 4.88 -5.81
C LEU A 119 17.22 5.85 -4.64
N LEU A 120 17.05 5.38 -3.39
CA LEU A 120 17.29 6.17 -2.19
C LEU A 120 18.76 6.22 -1.76
N GLY A 121 19.70 5.70 -2.55
CA GLY A 121 21.13 5.80 -2.28
C GLY A 121 21.63 4.94 -1.11
N LYS A 122 20.80 4.04 -0.56
CA LYS A 122 21.30 2.92 0.26
C LYS A 122 21.84 1.83 -0.69
N GLY A 123 22.87 2.18 -1.43
CA GLY A 123 23.76 1.22 -2.08
C GLY A 123 24.78 0.78 -1.04
N ASP A 124 24.70 -0.48 -0.63
CA ASP A 124 25.80 -1.33 -0.16
C ASP A 124 27.05 -0.62 0.38
N ASP A 125 26.94 -0.01 1.56
CA ASP A 125 28.05 0.02 2.50
C ASP A 125 27.94 -1.25 3.34
N GLU A 126 28.48 -2.38 2.85
CA GLU A 126 29.21 -3.37 3.67
C GLU A 126 29.63 -4.61 2.83
N LYS A 127 30.95 -4.63 2.53
CA LYS A 127 31.89 -5.75 2.29
C LYS A 127 32.02 -6.34 0.89
#